data_AF-A0A9E5Y880-F1
#
_entry.id   AF-A0A9E5Y880-F1
#
_cell.length_a   1.000
_cell.length_b   1.000
_cell.length_c   1.000
_cell.angle_alpha   90.00
_cell.angle_beta   90.00
_cell.angle_gamma   90.00
#
_symmetry.space_group_name_H-M   'P 1'
#
loop_
_entity.id
_entity.type
_entity.pdbx_description
1 polymer ?
#
loop_
_entity_poly.entity_id
_entity_poly.type
_entity_poly.pdbx_seq_one_letter_code
_entity_poly.pdbx_strand_id
1 'polypeptide(L)' 'MSEKLIGDIRDHLSRRKISQEEFAHKIGVSFSTLNRWLNKKTAPKSKAIIEAIRREIG' A
#
# COMPACT_ATOMS: atom_id res chain seq x y z
N MET A 1 8.21 -1.61 -11.76
CA MET A 1 7.27 -2.34 -10.89
C MET A 1 6.79 -1.53 -9.69
N SER A 2 7.64 -0.78 -8.99
CA SER A 2 7.23 0.02 -7.83
C SER A 2 6.16 1.07 -8.16
N GLU A 3 6.29 1.81 -9.28
CA GLU A 3 5.36 2.90 -9.61
C GLU A 3 3.93 2.43 -9.87
N LYS A 4 3.75 1.31 -10.58
CA LYS A 4 2.42 0.73 -10.82
C LYS A 4 1.73 0.34 -9.51
N LEU A 5 2.45 -0.35 -8.61
CA LEU A 5 1.89 -0.78 -7.33
C LEU A 5 1.49 0.42 -6.44
N ILE A 6 2.26 1.51 -6.46
CA ILE A 6 1.89 2.75 -5.74
C ILE A 6 0.64 3.40 -6.34
N GLY A 7 0.51 3.39 -7.67
CA GLY A 7 -0.72 3.81 -8.35
C GLY A 7 -1.92 2.97 -7.91
N ASP A 8 -1.79 1.65 -7.97
CA ASP A 8 -2.84 0.69 -7.59
C ASP A 8 -3.31 0.93 -6.13
N ILE A 9 -2.38 1.19 -5.20
CA ILE A 9 -2.71 1.54 -3.81
C ILE A 9 -3.50 2.85 -3.73
N ARG A 10 -3.04 3.92 -4.39
CA ARG A 10 -3.73 5.22 -4.35
C ARG A 10 -5.14 5.14 -4.90
N ASP A 11 -5.31 4.42 -6.00
CA ASP A 11 -6.62 4.25 -6.60
C ASP A 11 -7.55 3.45 -5.67
N HIS A 12 -7.04 2.41 -5.01
CA HIS A 12 -7.82 1.67 -4.02
C HIS A 12 -8.26 2.56 -2.85
N LEU A 13 -7.35 3.36 -2.26
CA LEU A 13 -7.67 4.30 -1.18
C LEU A 13 -8.79 5.27 -1.60
N SER A 14 -8.70 5.82 -2.82
CA SER A 14 -9.69 6.74 -3.39
C SER A 14 -11.05 6.06 -3.61
N ARG A 15 -11.06 4.89 -4.26
CA ARG A 15 -12.30 4.16 -4.59
C ARG A 15 -13.04 3.67 -3.35
N ARG A 16 -12.32 3.23 -2.32
CA ARG A 16 -12.89 2.64 -1.11
C ARG A 16 -13.11 3.66 0.00
N LYS A 17 -12.64 4.91 -0.18
CA LYS A 17 -12.68 5.98 0.82
C LYS A 17 -12.08 5.58 2.17
N ILE A 18 -11.04 4.76 2.14
CA ILE A 18 -10.32 4.33 3.36
C ILE A 18 -9.06 5.18 3.56
N SER A 19 -8.64 5.33 4.82
CA SER A 19 -7.42 6.06 5.14
C SER A 19 -6.17 5.21 4.83
N GLN A 20 -5.04 5.89 4.66
CA GLN A 20 -3.74 5.21 4.59
C GLN A 20 -3.46 4.38 5.85
N GLU A 21 -3.88 4.86 7.02
CA GLU A 21 -3.69 4.16 8.28
C GLU A 21 -4.49 2.86 8.34
N GLU A 22 -5.75 2.89 7.91
CA GLU A 22 -6.60 1.71 7.81
C GLU A 22 -6.00 0.69 6.82
N PHE A 23 -5.57 1.14 5.64
CA PHE A 23 -4.95 0.25 4.65
C PHE A 23 -3.64 -0.36 5.17
N ALA A 24 -2.80 0.46 5.83
CA ALA A 24 -1.56 -0.01 6.45
C ALA A 24 -1.82 -1.12 7.47
N HIS A 25 -2.83 -0.92 8.33
CA HIS A 25 -3.26 -1.93 9.30
C HIS A 25 -3.70 -3.23 8.62
N LYS A 26 -4.51 -3.15 7.55
CA LYS A 26 -4.97 -4.34 6.80
C LYS A 26 -3.85 -5.16 6.17
N ILE A 27 -2.80 -4.51 5.65
CA ILE A 27 -1.65 -5.20 5.05
C ILE A 27 -0.53 -5.52 6.07
N GLY A 28 -0.74 -5.22 7.36
CA GLY A 28 0.20 -5.55 8.44
C GLY A 28 1.45 -4.68 8.48
N VAL A 29 1.35 -3.40 8.11
CA VAL A 29 2.47 -2.44 8.22
C VAL A 29 2.08 -1.17 8.97
N SER A 30 3.08 -0.40 9.42
CA SER A 30 2.81 0.90 10.03
C SER A 30 2.42 1.95 8.98
N PHE A 31 1.63 2.94 9.41
CA PHE A 31 1.29 4.12 8.58
C PHE A 31 2.54 4.77 7.98
N SER A 32 3.59 4.99 8.78
CA SER A 32 4.85 5.59 8.32
C SER A 32 5.52 4.79 7.20
N THR A 33 5.40 3.46 7.21
CA THR A 33 5.93 2.58 6.16
C THR A 33 5.18 2.80 4.86
N LEU A 34 3.84 2.76 4.89
CA LEU A 34 3.00 3.04 3.73
C LEU A 34 3.22 4.46 3.19
N ASN A 35 3.30 5.46 4.08
CA ASN A 35 3.53 6.85 3.71
C ASN A 35 4.87 7.02 2.97
N ARG A 36 5.94 6.33 3.38
CA ARG A 36 7.23 6.35 2.65
C ARG A 36 7.13 5.71 1.28
N TRP A 37 6.32 4.67 1.10
CA TRP A 37 6.07 4.05 -0.20
C TRP A 37 5.32 4.99 -1.14
N LEU A 38 4.22 5.57 -0.66
CA LEU A 38 3.41 6.50 -1.43
C LEU A 38 4.19 7.77 -1.82
N ASN A 39 5.14 8.21 -0.98
CA ASN A 39 6.03 9.34 -1.29
C ASN A 39 7.30 8.94 -2.06
N LYS A 40 7.34 7.74 -2.66
CA LYS A 40 8.46 7.22 -3.46
C LYS A 40 9.82 7.21 -2.72
N LYS A 41 9.82 7.24 -1.38
CA LYS A 41 11.05 7.21 -0.57
C LYS A 41 11.62 5.81 -0.45
N THR A 42 10.75 4.80 -0.44
CA THR A 42 11.11 3.38 -0.47
C THR A 42 10.05 2.58 -1.23
N ALA A 43 10.30 1.30 -1.46
CA ALA A 43 9.32 0.39 -2.05
C ALA A 43 9.13 -0.84 -1.13
N PRO A 44 7.97 -1.49 -1.16
CA PRO A 44 7.78 -2.77 -0.49
C PRO A 44 8.71 -3.81 -1.12
N LYS A 45 9.52 -4.47 -0.27
CA LYS A 45 10.46 -5.53 -0.68
C LYS A 45 10.06 -6.92 -0.21
N SER A 46 9.23 -6.99 0.84
CA SER A 46 8.76 -8.26 1.38
C SER A 46 7.71 -8.88 0.45
N LYS A 47 7.96 -10.10 -0.01
CA LYS A 47 7.02 -10.86 -0.85
C LYS A 47 5.66 -11.02 -0.15
N ALA A 48 5.66 -11.33 1.14
CA ALA A 48 4.45 -11.47 1.93
C ALA A 48 3.61 -10.17 1.95
N ILE A 49 4.26 -9.01 2.07
CA ILE A 49 3.56 -7.73 2.03
C ILE A 49 3.05 -7.39 0.62
N ILE A 50 3.84 -7.68 -0.42
CA ILE A 50 3.38 -7.49 -1.80
C ILE A 50 2.15 -8.35 -2.10
N GLU A 51 2.11 -9.58 -1.59
CA GLU A 51 0.94 -10.45 -1.68
C GLU A 51 -0.24 -9.94 -0.85
N ALA A 52 -0.02 -9.42 0.36
CA ALA A 52 -1.07 -8.80 1.16
C ALA A 52 -1.68 -7.59 0.45
N ILE A 53 -0.85 -6.72 -0.15
CA ILE A 53 -1.31 -5.59 -0.95
C ILE A 53 -2.16 -6.07 -2.13
N ARG A 54 -1.73 -7.11 -2.86
CA ARG A 54 -2.50 -7.66 -3.99
C ARG A 54 -3.85 -8.21 -3.53
N ARG A 55 -3.89 -8.94 -2.41
CA ARG A 55 -5.14 -9.48 -1.85
C ARG A 55 -6.11 -8.40 -1.41
N GLU A 56 -5.61 -7.33 -0.79
CA GLU A 56 -6.45 -6.21 -0.34
C GLU A 56 -6.99 -5.40 -1.52
N ILE A 57 -6.18 -5.20 -2.57
CA ILE A 57 -6.59 -4.41 -3.72
C ILE A 57 -7.59 -5.16 -4.63
N GLY A 58 -7.49 -6.49 -4.71
CA GLY A 58 -8.31 -7.34 -5.58
C GLY A 58 -7.64 -7.59 -6.93
#